data_AF-A0A1J3GI67-F1
#
_entry.id   AF-A0A1J3GI67-F1
#
_cell.length_a   1.000
_cell.length_b   1.000
_cell.length_c   1.000
_cell.angle_alpha   90.00
_cell.angle_beta   90.00
_cell.angle_gamma   90.00
#
_symmetry.space_group_name_H-M   'P 1'
#
loop_
_entity.id
_entity.type
_entity.pdbx_description
1 polymer ?
#
loop_
_entity_poly.entity_id
_entity_poly.type
_entity_poly.pdbx_seq_one_letter_code
_entity_poly.pdbx_strand_id
1 'polypeptide(L)'
;LGIHTVSAFAFSTENWGRNKIEVKCIMSLIQYQLKSKIKYWHRKEVRVSVIGNRTKIPESLIRTIQETEEATKNYKNKHLILAIDYSGRFDMLRACKSIVKKTENGLIREEDVDEALVERELLTNCTEFPNPDFLIRTSGEERISNFF
;
A
#
# COMPACT_ATOMS: atom_id res chain seq x y z
N LEU A 1 -2.84 -18.78 13.54
CA LEU A 1 -1.72 -18.63 12.58
C LEU A 1 -0.65 -17.66 13.07
N GLY A 2 -0.95 -16.68 13.95
CA GLY A 2 0.10 -15.82 14.53
C GLY A 2 0.74 -14.82 13.55
N ILE A 3 0.15 -14.65 12.36
CA ILE A 3 0.63 -13.73 11.34
C ILE A 3 0.33 -12.30 11.78
N HIS A 4 1.38 -11.48 11.83
CA HIS A 4 1.28 -10.08 12.22
C HIS A 4 0.78 -9.20 11.06
N THR A 5 1.47 -9.26 9.92
CA THR A 5 1.21 -8.40 8.77
C THR A 5 0.75 -9.22 7.58
N VAL A 6 -0.30 -8.76 6.91
CA VAL A 6 -0.77 -9.32 5.63
C VAL A 6 -0.88 -8.19 4.63
N SER A 7 -0.25 -8.36 3.47
CA SER A 7 -0.31 -7.42 2.37
C SER A 7 -1.13 -8.01 1.23
N ALA A 8 -2.18 -7.33 0.81
CA ALA A 8 -3.07 -7.79 -0.25
C ALA A 8 -2.97 -6.88 -1.47
N PHE A 9 -2.68 -7.47 -2.62
CA PHE A 9 -2.62 -6.75 -3.89
C PHE A 9 -4.01 -6.56 -4.48
N ALA A 10 -4.62 -5.40 -4.22
CA ALA A 10 -6.01 -5.15 -4.58
C ALA A 10 -6.18 -4.54 -5.98
N PHE A 11 -5.26 -3.68 -6.41
CA PHE A 11 -5.29 -3.06 -7.74
C PHE A 11 -3.89 -2.62 -8.17
N SER A 12 -3.40 -3.08 -9.32
CA SER A 12 -2.07 -2.73 -9.84
C SER A 12 -2.10 -1.48 -10.73
N THR A 13 -0.93 -0.84 -10.92
CA THR A 13 -0.80 0.28 -11.87
C THR A 13 -1.19 -0.10 -13.32
N GLU A 14 -1.00 -1.36 -13.70
CA GLU A 14 -1.35 -1.90 -15.02
C GLU A 14 -2.87 -2.14 -15.16
N ASN A 15 -3.61 -2.25 -14.05
CA ASN A 15 -5.07 -2.47 -14.10
C ASN A 15 -5.85 -1.25 -14.62
N TRP A 16 -5.23 -0.07 -14.70
CA TRP A 16 -5.83 1.07 -15.40
C TRP A 16 -6.02 0.84 -16.90
N GLY A 17 -5.29 -0.13 -17.49
CA GLY A 17 -5.46 -0.52 -18.89
C GLY A 17 -6.73 -1.34 -19.17
N ARG A 18 -7.49 -1.73 -18.14
CA ARG A 18 -8.74 -2.48 -18.27
C ARG A 18 -9.90 -1.59 -18.73
N ASN A 19 -11.06 -2.21 -19.01
CA ASN A 19 -12.27 -1.49 -19.39
C ASN A 19 -12.66 -0.47 -18.28
N LYS A 20 -13.02 0.77 -18.68
CA LYS A 20 -13.37 1.84 -17.74
C LYS A 20 -14.51 1.48 -16.78
N ILE A 21 -15.50 0.70 -17.24
CA ILE A 21 -16.61 0.23 -16.42
C ILE A 21 -16.11 -0.75 -15.36
N GLU A 22 -15.22 -1.66 -15.74
CA GLU A 22 -14.60 -2.62 -14.82
C GLU A 22 -13.78 -1.88 -13.74
N VAL A 23 -12.92 -0.94 -14.16
CA VAL A 23 -12.12 -0.12 -13.23
C VAL A 23 -13.02 0.63 -12.25
N LYS A 24 -14.10 1.27 -12.73
CA LYS A 24 -15.06 1.96 -11.86
C LYS A 24 -15.74 1.01 -10.87
N CYS A 25 -16.10 -0.20 -11.32
CA CYS A 25 -16.69 -1.22 -10.47
C CYS A 25 -15.72 -1.66 -9.36
N ILE A 26 -14.46 -1.92 -9.71
CA ILE A 26 -13.43 -2.33 -8.73
C ILE A 26 -13.22 -1.23 -7.68
N MET A 27 -13.07 0.04 -8.09
CA MET A 27 -12.92 1.15 -7.14
C MET A 27 -14.12 1.26 -6.19
N SER A 28 -15.34 1.10 -6.72
CA SER A 28 -16.57 1.12 -5.93
C SER A 28 -16.64 -0.06 -4.95
N LEU A 29 -16.21 -1.25 -5.39
CA LEU A 29 -16.16 -2.44 -4.56
C LEU A 29 -15.15 -2.29 -3.42
N ILE A 30 -13.95 -1.78 -3.70
CA ILE A 30 -12.95 -1.50 -2.66
C ILE A 30 -13.52 -0.52 -1.63
N GLN A 31 -14.14 0.57 -2.08
CA GLN A 31 -14.77 1.54 -1.18
C GLN A 31 -15.84 0.89 -0.30
N TYR A 32 -16.69 0.05 -0.87
CA TYR A 32 -17.71 -0.70 -0.14
C TYR A 32 -17.11 -1.66 0.89
N GLN A 33 -16.03 -2.36 0.54
CA GLN A 33 -15.35 -3.27 1.48
C GLN A 33 -14.73 -2.50 2.65
N LEU A 34 -14.05 -1.38 2.40
CA LEU A 34 -13.50 -0.54 3.47
C LEU A 34 -14.58 -0.11 4.47
N LYS A 35 -15.71 0.42 3.97
CA LYS A 35 -16.83 0.87 4.81
C LYS A 35 -17.49 -0.27 5.57
N SER A 36 -17.75 -1.40 4.92
CA SER A 36 -18.48 -2.52 5.52
C SER A 36 -17.66 -3.28 6.56
N LYS A 37 -16.32 -3.27 6.47
CA LYS A 37 -15.43 -4.00 7.38
C LYS A 37 -14.92 -3.19 8.57
N ILE A 38 -15.21 -1.90 8.67
CA ILE A 38 -14.68 -1.04 9.75
C ILE A 38 -14.99 -1.58 11.16
N LYS A 39 -16.23 -2.00 11.42
CA LYS A 39 -16.64 -2.60 12.71
C LYS A 39 -15.90 -3.91 13.00
N TYR A 40 -15.60 -4.68 11.95
CA TYR A 40 -14.83 -5.91 12.07
C TYR A 40 -13.38 -5.62 12.47
N TRP A 41 -12.73 -4.65 11.82
CA TRP A 41 -11.35 -4.28 12.12
C TRP A 41 -11.20 -3.70 13.51
N HIS A 42 -12.14 -2.87 13.98
CA HIS A 42 -12.15 -2.43 15.38
C HIS A 42 -12.24 -3.60 16.36
N ARG A 43 -13.25 -4.47 16.19
CA ARG A 43 -13.43 -5.63 17.08
C ARG A 43 -12.24 -6.58 17.08
N LYS A 44 -11.50 -6.65 15.98
CA LYS A 44 -10.33 -7.53 15.83
C LYS A 44 -8.99 -6.82 16.05
N GLU A 45 -9.03 -5.52 16.35
CA GLU A 45 -7.88 -4.65 16.51
C GLU A 45 -6.89 -4.76 15.34
N VAL A 46 -7.42 -4.63 14.13
CA VAL A 46 -6.63 -4.67 12.90
C VAL A 46 -6.34 -3.25 12.47
N ARG A 47 -5.05 -2.90 12.42
CA ARG A 47 -4.57 -1.72 11.72
C ARG A 47 -4.72 -1.93 10.23
N VAL A 48 -5.21 -0.94 9.50
CA VAL A 48 -5.30 -0.96 8.05
C VAL A 48 -4.47 0.18 7.49
N SER A 49 -3.64 -0.09 6.49
CA SER A 49 -2.88 0.92 5.75
C SER A 49 -3.02 0.69 4.25
N VAL A 50 -3.06 1.77 3.47
CA VAL A 50 -3.22 1.72 2.02
C VAL A 50 -2.01 2.33 1.34
N ILE A 51 -1.31 1.50 0.57
CA ILE A 51 -0.14 1.89 -0.21
C ILE A 51 -0.49 1.96 -1.70
N GLY A 52 0.17 2.88 -2.41
CA GLY A 52 0.06 3.06 -3.86
C GLY A 52 -0.19 4.50 -4.26
N ASN A 53 -0.41 4.72 -5.55
CA ASN A 53 -0.58 6.05 -6.12
C ASN A 53 -2.01 6.57 -5.93
N ARG A 54 -2.19 7.61 -5.11
CA ARG A 54 -3.51 8.18 -4.83
C ARG A 54 -4.04 9.11 -5.93
N THR A 55 -3.23 9.49 -6.92
CA THR A 55 -3.60 10.54 -7.90
C THR A 55 -4.72 10.16 -8.86
N LYS A 56 -4.92 8.87 -9.15
CA LYS A 56 -5.99 8.38 -10.05
C LYS A 56 -7.19 7.81 -9.30
N ILE A 57 -7.10 7.71 -7.98
CA ILE A 57 -8.15 7.14 -7.14
C ILE A 57 -9.29 8.17 -6.97
N PRO A 58 -10.57 7.78 -7.11
CA PRO A 58 -11.68 8.70 -6.87
C PRO A 58 -11.63 9.34 -5.47
N GLU A 59 -11.90 10.64 -5.37
CA GLU A 59 -11.83 11.40 -4.11
C GLU A 59 -12.67 10.77 -2.99
N SER A 60 -13.84 10.22 -3.32
CA SER A 60 -14.71 9.54 -2.36
C SER A 60 -14.06 8.29 -1.75
N LEU A 61 -13.26 7.55 -2.54
CA LEU A 61 -12.48 6.42 -2.08
C LEU A 61 -11.26 6.89 -1.28
N ILE A 62 -10.56 7.94 -1.71
CA ILE A 62 -9.46 8.55 -0.93
C ILE A 62 -9.92 8.93 0.48
N ARG A 63 -11.08 9.59 0.60
CA ARG A 63 -11.66 9.94 1.90
C ARG A 63 -11.96 8.70 2.74
N THR A 64 -12.51 7.65 2.13
CA THR A 64 -12.83 6.38 2.83
C THR A 64 -11.54 5.69 3.32
N ILE A 65 -10.49 5.74 2.52
CA ILE A 65 -9.16 5.23 2.88
C ILE A 65 -8.65 5.98 4.11
N GLN A 66 -8.63 7.32 4.07
CA GLN A 66 -8.16 8.16 5.17
C GLN A 66 -8.94 7.92 6.47
N GLU A 67 -10.28 7.85 6.40
CA GLU A 67 -11.14 7.53 7.54
C GLU A 67 -10.81 6.15 8.14
N THR A 68 -10.52 5.17 7.29
CA THR A 68 -10.16 3.80 7.72
C THR A 68 -8.77 3.74 8.37
N GLU A 69 -7.77 4.36 7.75
CA GLU A 69 -6.40 4.43 8.26
C GLU A 69 -6.40 5.13 9.63
N GLU A 70 -7.06 6.28 9.75
CA GLU A 70 -7.14 7.04 10.99
C GLU A 70 -7.87 6.26 12.09
N ALA A 71 -9.00 5.62 11.78
CA ALA A 71 -9.77 4.85 12.75
C ALA A 71 -8.99 3.64 13.30
N THR A 72 -8.00 3.13 12.57
CA THR A 72 -7.30 1.87 12.92
C THR A 72 -5.82 2.06 13.27
N LYS A 73 -5.27 3.28 13.18
CA LYS A 73 -3.83 3.57 13.32
C LYS A 73 -3.18 3.11 14.63
N ASN A 74 -3.96 3.06 15.71
CA ASN A 74 -3.44 2.78 17.06
C ASN A 74 -3.30 1.27 17.34
N TYR A 75 -3.83 0.41 16.48
CA TYR A 75 -3.71 -1.03 16.66
C TYR A 75 -2.30 -1.49 16.26
N LYS A 76 -1.70 -2.35 17.08
CA LYS A 76 -0.30 -2.75 16.91
C LYS A 76 -0.13 -4.22 16.55
N ASN A 77 -1.06 -5.10 16.93
CA ASN A 77 -0.82 -6.55 16.90
C ASN A 77 -1.18 -7.21 15.56
N LYS A 78 -1.95 -6.54 14.70
CA LYS A 78 -2.38 -7.05 13.39
C LYS A 78 -2.41 -5.91 12.40
N HIS A 79 -1.78 -6.11 11.25
CA HIS A 79 -1.69 -5.10 10.22
C HIS A 79 -2.11 -5.66 8.86
N LEU A 80 -3.15 -5.06 8.27
CA LEU A 80 -3.56 -5.30 6.89
C LEU A 80 -3.08 -4.16 6.02
N ILE A 81 -2.22 -4.45 5.05
CA ILE A 81 -1.77 -3.50 4.03
C ILE A 81 -2.53 -3.79 2.74
N LEU A 82 -3.22 -2.79 2.21
CA LEU A 82 -3.93 -2.88 0.93
C LEU A 82 -3.13 -2.09 -0.12
N ALA A 83 -2.69 -2.78 -1.16
CA ALA A 83 -1.98 -2.15 -2.28
C ALA A 83 -2.97 -1.80 -3.40
N ILE A 84 -3.23 -0.50 -3.59
CA ILE A 84 -4.21 0.05 -4.54
C ILE A 84 -3.51 1.07 -5.44
N ASP A 85 -3.58 0.85 -6.76
CA ASP A 85 -2.77 1.58 -7.73
C ASP A 85 -1.27 1.50 -7.38
N TYR A 86 -0.83 0.30 -7.00
CA TYR A 86 0.54 0.04 -6.56
C TYR A 86 1.31 -0.77 -7.60
N SER A 87 2.62 -0.50 -7.67
CA SER A 87 3.59 -1.45 -8.20
C SER A 87 4.98 -1.16 -7.61
N GLY A 88 5.84 -2.18 -7.51
CA GLY A 88 7.18 -2.05 -6.94
C GLY A 88 8.03 -1.03 -7.69
N ARG A 89 7.97 -1.04 -9.03
CA ARG A 89 8.63 -0.02 -9.87
C ARG A 89 8.13 1.40 -9.60
N PHE A 90 6.83 1.57 -9.37
CA PHE A 90 6.27 2.89 -9.02
C PHE A 90 6.81 3.35 -7.66
N ASP A 91 6.83 2.46 -6.67
CA ASP A 91 7.30 2.79 -5.32
C ASP A 91 8.78 3.14 -5.31
N MET A 92 9.61 2.32 -5.97
CA MET A 92 11.04 2.60 -6.21
C MET A 92 11.26 3.97 -6.86
N LEU A 93 10.53 4.28 -7.94
CA LEU A 93 10.67 5.57 -8.62
C LEU A 93 10.29 6.75 -7.70
N ARG A 94 9.23 6.59 -6.90
CA ARG A 94 8.81 7.58 -5.90
C ARG A 94 9.90 7.75 -4.83
N ALA A 95 10.44 6.66 -4.30
CA ALA A 95 11.48 6.67 -3.29
C ALA A 95 12.74 7.38 -3.79
N CYS A 96 13.23 7.02 -4.99
CA CYS A 96 14.38 7.69 -5.60
C CYS A 96 14.16 9.20 -5.78
N LYS A 97 12.97 9.62 -6.26
CA LYS A 97 12.64 11.05 -6.38
C LYS A 97 12.60 11.76 -5.02
N SER A 98 12.14 11.09 -3.97
CA SER A 98 12.14 11.61 -2.61
C SER A 98 13.57 11.82 -2.09
N ILE A 99 14.45 10.84 -2.30
CA ILE A 99 15.88 10.90 -1.93
C ILE A 99 16.54 12.08 -2.65
N VAL A 100 16.43 12.15 -3.98
CA VAL A 100 17.01 13.25 -4.78
C VAL A 100 16.55 14.61 -4.26
N LYS A 101 15.25 14.77 -3.99
CA LYS A 101 14.70 16.02 -3.45
C LYS A 101 15.26 16.34 -2.05
N LYS A 102 15.50 15.35 -1.20
CA LYS A 102 16.13 15.55 0.11
C LYS A 102 17.59 15.97 -0.03
N THR A 103 18.33 15.39 -0.98
CA THR A 103 19.71 15.79 -1.31
C THR A 103 19.77 17.22 -1.83
N GLU A 104 18.90 17.59 -2.78
CA GLU A 104 18.82 18.97 -3.32
C GLU A 104 18.50 20.01 -2.25
N ASN A 105 17.73 19.63 -1.23
CA ASN A 105 17.40 20.50 -0.10
C ASN A 105 18.46 20.47 1.02
N GLY A 106 19.58 19.75 0.85
CA GLY A 106 20.65 19.63 1.85
C GLY A 106 20.27 18.86 3.12
N LEU A 107 19.21 18.05 3.08
CA LEU A 107 18.74 17.26 4.23
C LEU A 107 19.54 15.96 4.43
N ILE A 108 20.12 15.44 3.35
CA ILE A 108 20.96 14.24 3.31
C ILE A 108 22.06 14.46 2.25
N ARG A 109 23.14 13.70 2.33
CA ARG A 109 24.20 13.61 1.33
C ARG A 109 24.24 12.21 0.72
N GLU A 110 25.06 12.02 -0.30
CA GLU A 110 25.23 10.73 -0.96
C GLU A 110 25.67 9.65 0.03
N GLU A 111 26.61 9.97 0.93
CA GLU A 111 27.10 9.07 1.97
C GLU A 111 26.05 8.67 3.01
N ASP A 112 24.93 9.40 3.09
CA ASP A 112 23.81 9.07 3.98
C ASP A 112 22.80 8.11 3.32
N VAL A 113 22.97 7.79 2.02
CA VAL A 113 22.09 6.89 1.27
C VAL A 113 22.52 5.44 1.47
N ASP A 114 21.80 4.75 2.35
CA ASP A 114 21.94 3.32 2.62
C ASP A 114 20.63 2.55 2.41
N GLU A 115 20.67 1.23 2.59
CA GLU A 115 19.48 0.35 2.48
C GLU A 115 18.37 0.79 3.43
N ALA A 116 18.72 1.18 4.66
CA ALA A 116 17.75 1.62 5.66
C ALA A 116 17.05 2.92 5.26
N LEU A 117 17.74 3.85 4.61
CA LEU A 117 17.13 5.05 4.04
C LEU A 117 16.17 4.69 2.92
N VAL A 118 16.58 3.82 1.99
CA VAL A 118 15.70 3.39 0.90
C VAL A 118 14.44 2.73 1.44
N GLU A 119 14.55 1.82 2.42
CA GLU A 119 13.40 1.19 3.07
C GLU A 119 12.46 2.22 3.72
N ARG A 120 13.01 3.27 4.35
CA ARG A 120 12.21 4.38 4.92
C ARG A 120 11.51 5.23 3.86
N GLU A 121 12.00 5.26 2.63
CA GLU A 121 11.36 6.02 1.54
C GLU A 121 10.27 5.23 0.80
N LEU A 122 10.33 3.90 0.82
CA LEU A 122 9.29 3.02 0.26
C LEU A 122 7.95 3.17 1.00
N LEU A 123 6.84 2.90 0.31
CA LEU A 123 5.50 2.96 0.91
C LEU A 123 5.25 1.84 1.92
N THR A 124 6.04 0.77 1.90
CA THR A 124 6.03 -0.31 2.88
C THR A 124 6.52 0.13 4.27
N ASN A 125 7.10 1.33 4.40
CA ASN A 125 7.49 1.94 5.68
C ASN A 125 6.31 2.15 6.66
N CYS A 126 5.07 1.91 6.23
CA CYS A 126 3.89 1.96 7.09
C CYS A 126 3.85 0.85 8.15
N THR A 127 4.70 -0.19 8.04
CA THR A 127 4.75 -1.34 8.94
C THR A 127 6.17 -1.58 9.47
N GLU A 128 6.27 -2.17 10.66
CA GLU A 128 7.56 -2.63 11.22
C GLU A 128 8.09 -3.88 10.50
N PHE A 129 7.23 -4.56 9.73
CA PHE A 129 7.57 -5.75 8.94
C PHE A 129 7.32 -5.49 7.44
N PRO A 130 8.19 -4.70 6.76
CA PRO A 130 7.97 -4.29 5.37
C PRO A 130 8.26 -5.41 4.36
N ASN A 131 9.13 -6.35 4.72
CA ASN A 131 9.60 -7.43 3.86
C ASN A 131 8.76 -8.69 4.11
N PRO A 132 8.03 -9.22 3.11
CA PRO A 132 7.18 -10.39 3.29
C PRO A 132 8.02 -11.69 3.36
N ASP A 133 7.78 -12.51 4.38
CA ASP A 133 8.37 -13.86 4.48
C ASP A 133 7.79 -14.85 3.46
N PHE A 134 6.53 -14.62 3.06
CA PHE A 134 5.79 -15.53 2.20
C PHE A 134 4.89 -14.78 1.23
N LEU A 135 5.02 -15.10 -0.06
CA LEU A 135 4.21 -14.53 -1.14
C LEU A 135 3.26 -15.59 -1.68
N ILE A 136 1.96 -15.33 -1.57
CA ILE A 136 0.91 -16.19 -2.12
C ILE A 136 0.39 -15.56 -3.40
N ARG A 137 0.47 -16.32 -4.49
CA ARG A 137 -0.19 -15.98 -5.75
C ARG A 137 -1.19 -17.06 -6.13
N THR A 138 -2.45 -16.66 -6.26
CA THR A 138 -3.55 -17.55 -6.62
C THR A 138 -3.71 -17.63 -8.15
N SER A 139 -4.71 -18.40 -8.61
CA SER A 139 -5.04 -18.58 -10.03
C SER A 139 -4.05 -19.40 -10.87
N GLY A 140 -3.04 -20.03 -10.27
CA GLY A 140 -2.06 -20.87 -10.98
C GLY A 140 -1.03 -20.09 -11.82
N GLU A 141 -1.00 -18.77 -11.70
CA GLU A 141 -0.11 -17.92 -12.48
C GLU A 141 1.29 -17.82 -11.83
N GLU A 142 2.34 -18.17 -12.57
CA GLU A 142 3.72 -18.15 -12.08
C GLU A 142 4.45 -16.85 -12.47
N ARG A 143 4.09 -15.73 -11.81
CA ARG A 143 4.81 -14.45 -11.96
C ARG A 143 4.67 -13.59 -10.69
N ILE A 144 5.49 -12.56 -10.53
CA ILE A 144 5.34 -11.60 -9.42
C ILE A 144 4.35 -10.48 -9.74
N SER A 145 4.25 -10.07 -11.02
CA SER A 145 3.43 -8.93 -11.47
C SER A 145 3.73 -7.62 -10.73
N ASN A 146 5.02 -7.33 -10.52
CA ASN A 146 5.46 -6.03 -10.01
C ASN A 146 4.84 -5.70 -8.62
N PHE A 147 4.61 -6.72 -7.79
CA PHE A 147 4.12 -6.62 -6.42
C PHE A 147 5.23 -6.93 -5.42
N PHE A 148 5.41 -6.01 -4.47
CA PHE A 148 6.65 -5.82 -3.71
C PHE A 148 7.83 -5.48 -4.63
#